data_AF-A0A399F6K8-F1
#
_entry.id   AF-A0A399F6K8-F1
#
_cell.length_a   1.000
_cell.length_b   1.000
_cell.length_c   1.000
_cell.angle_alpha   90.00
_cell.angle_beta   90.00
_cell.angle_gamma   90.00
#
_symmetry.space_group_name_H-M   'P 1'
#
loop_
_entity.id
_entity.type
_entity.pdbx_description
1 polymer ?
#
loop_
_entity_poly.entity_id
_entity_poly.type
_entity_poly.pdbx_seq_one_letter_code
_entity_poly.pdbx_strand_id
1 'polypeptide(L)'
;MSKTENTKEPKELRGLEALTAPLTAEEIEWKVQVNKNGKTMIAPYIDSRAVMSRFDRAFGPLGWQNQLKEVSLGDGEVAWLCGIGVRTESGEWVWKWDGAGASDLEPVKGGISGAMKRAATQWGVGRELYNYPRVFISGEHKYVPFEVLKRLEGLPAAIAAGRRLPEVITLAPDGSDVRRAA
;
A
#
# COMPACT_ATOMS: atom_id res chain seq x y z
N MET A 1 14.77 4.36 47.21
CA MET A 1 13.77 3.60 46.43
C MET A 1 13.65 4.24 45.06
N SER A 2 13.94 3.46 44.03
CA SER A 2 13.67 3.62 42.60
C SER A 2 13.69 5.05 42.01
N LYS A 3 14.79 5.39 41.34
CA LYS A 3 14.77 6.36 40.25
C LYS A 3 14.05 5.69 39.09
N THR A 4 12.89 6.22 38.69
CA THR A 4 12.22 5.84 37.45
C THR A 4 13.15 6.17 36.30
N GLU A 5 13.81 5.15 35.74
CA GLU A 5 14.54 5.26 34.48
C GLU A 5 13.55 5.66 33.39
N ASN A 6 13.73 6.86 32.87
CA ASN A 6 13.00 7.34 31.70
C ASN A 6 13.65 6.69 30.46
N THR A 7 13.38 5.41 30.25
CA THR A 7 13.85 4.66 29.08
C THR A 7 13.09 5.18 27.85
N LYS A 8 13.74 6.04 27.07
CA LYS A 8 13.24 6.45 25.75
C LYS A 8 12.99 5.19 24.92
N GLU A 9 11.81 5.08 24.31
CA GLU A 9 11.50 3.97 23.41
C GLU A 9 12.56 3.86 22.29
N PRO A 10 13.04 2.64 21.99
CA PRO A 10 13.95 2.38 20.88
C PRO A 10 13.48 3.04 19.58
N LYS A 11 14.41 3.64 18.83
CA LYS A 11 14.10 4.32 17.55
C LYS A 11 13.39 3.38 16.58
N GLU A 12 13.68 2.09 16.61
CA GLU A 12 13.06 1.08 15.75
C GLU A 12 11.58 0.92 16.02
N LEU A 13 11.16 0.91 17.29
CA LEU A 13 9.74 0.79 17.65
C LEU A 13 8.96 2.01 17.15
N ARG A 14 9.47 3.22 17.38
CA ARG A 14 8.89 4.46 16.85
C ARG A 14 8.88 4.51 15.32
N GLY A 15 9.93 3.98 14.68
CA GLY A 15 9.99 3.87 13.23
C GLY A 15 8.94 2.90 12.68
N LEU A 16 8.74 1.75 13.34
CA LEU A 16 7.69 0.80 12.97
C LEU A 16 6.29 1.39 13.13
N GLU A 17 6.02 2.16 14.19
CA GLU A 17 4.76 2.89 14.34
C GLU A 17 4.51 3.87 13.18
N ALA A 18 5.55 4.58 12.72
CA ALA A 18 5.44 5.48 11.57
C ALA A 18 5.17 4.74 10.25
N LEU A 19 5.70 3.52 10.08
CA LEU A 19 5.43 2.68 8.91
C LEU A 19 3.99 2.15 8.91
N THR A 20 3.49 1.73 10.08
CA THR A 20 2.18 1.09 10.27
C THR A 20 1.05 2.07 10.53
N ALA A 21 1.35 3.36 10.72
CA ALA A 21 0.35 4.41 10.86
C ALA A 21 -0.65 4.37 9.69
N PRO A 22 -1.93 4.74 9.91
CA PRO A 22 -2.92 4.77 8.84
C PRO A 22 -2.43 5.58 7.63
N LEU A 23 -2.74 5.08 6.44
CA LEU A 23 -2.49 5.72 5.16
C LEU A 23 -3.35 6.96 5.02
N THR A 24 -2.74 8.00 4.48
CA THR A 24 -3.43 9.23 4.12
C THR A 24 -4.09 9.09 2.75
N ALA A 25 -5.00 10.02 2.40
CA ALA A 25 -5.62 10.02 1.08
C ALA A 25 -4.60 10.26 -0.03
N GLU A 26 -3.56 11.04 0.25
CA GLU A 26 -2.48 11.37 -0.67
C GLU A 26 -1.52 10.19 -0.91
N GLU A 27 -1.43 9.25 0.03
CA GLU A 27 -0.62 8.04 -0.12
C GLU A 27 -1.37 6.92 -0.85
N ILE A 28 -2.70 7.04 -1.01
CA ILE A 28 -3.54 6.02 -1.65
C ILE A 28 -3.97 6.47 -3.04
N GLU A 29 -3.68 5.62 -4.01
CA GLU A 29 -4.21 5.70 -5.35
C GLU A 29 -5.25 4.59 -5.58
N TRP A 30 -6.08 4.78 -6.60
CA TRP A 30 -7.10 3.81 -6.99
C TRP A 30 -6.93 3.40 -8.45
N LYS A 31 -6.98 2.09 -8.70
CA LYS A 31 -6.90 1.55 -10.06
C LYS A 31 -8.10 0.67 -10.37
N VAL A 32 -8.45 0.61 -11.65
CA VAL A 32 -9.33 -0.42 -12.18
C VAL A 32 -8.67 -1.78 -11.99
N GLN A 33 -9.37 -2.70 -11.35
CA GLN A 33 -8.92 -4.08 -11.15
C GLN A 33 -9.58 -5.01 -12.16
N VAL A 34 -10.92 -4.93 -12.29
CA VAL A 34 -11.70 -5.80 -13.18
C VAL A 34 -12.89 -5.03 -13.74
N ASN A 35 -13.13 -5.16 -15.04
CA ASN A 35 -14.41 -4.83 -15.67
C ASN A 35 -15.18 -6.12 -15.93
N LYS A 36 -16.40 -6.22 -15.40
CA LYS A 36 -17.23 -7.43 -15.58
C LYS A 36 -18.72 -7.12 -15.38
N ASN A 37 -19.55 -7.63 -16.28
CA ASN A 37 -21.01 -7.59 -16.18
C ASN A 37 -21.55 -6.15 -15.99
N GLY A 38 -21.01 -5.18 -16.73
CA GLY A 38 -21.46 -3.79 -16.61
C GLY A 38 -21.07 -3.12 -15.30
N LYS A 39 -20.03 -3.62 -14.61
CA LYS A 39 -19.48 -3.04 -13.38
C LYS A 39 -17.96 -3.01 -13.44
N THR A 40 -17.38 -1.95 -12.88
CA THR A 40 -15.94 -1.80 -12.68
C THR A 40 -15.61 -1.97 -11.21
N MET A 41 -14.81 -2.99 -10.88
CA MET A 41 -14.18 -3.11 -9.57
C MET A 41 -12.89 -2.30 -9.56
N ILE A 42 -12.71 -1.47 -8.53
CA ILE A 42 -11.46 -0.73 -8.30
C ILE A 42 -10.82 -1.19 -7.00
N ALA A 43 -9.50 -1.08 -6.91
CA ALA A 43 -8.73 -1.44 -5.73
C ALA A 43 -7.81 -0.28 -5.33
N PRO A 44 -7.69 0.00 -4.02
CA PRO A 44 -6.71 0.96 -3.53
C PRO A 44 -5.31 0.34 -3.56
N TYR A 45 -4.30 1.16 -3.82
CA TYR A 45 -2.91 0.78 -3.75
C TYR A 45 -2.05 1.99 -3.36
N ILE A 46 -0.87 1.74 -2.81
CA ILE A 46 0.17 2.76 -2.71
C ILE A 46 1.17 2.61 -3.85
N ASP A 47 1.86 3.67 -4.24
CA ASP A 47 2.99 3.60 -5.15
C ASP A 47 4.32 3.40 -4.39
N SER A 48 5.43 3.27 -5.12
CA SER A 48 6.74 3.10 -4.50
C SER A 48 7.23 4.38 -3.80
N ARG A 49 6.72 5.56 -4.16
CA ARG A 49 7.11 6.85 -3.57
C ARG A 49 6.53 6.97 -2.17
N ALA A 50 5.26 6.58 -1.98
CA ALA A 50 4.64 6.48 -0.66
C ALA A 50 5.44 5.54 0.27
N VAL A 51 5.94 4.41 -0.25
CA VAL A 51 6.87 3.54 0.51
C VAL A 51 8.13 4.30 0.89
N MET A 52 8.85 4.88 -0.07
CA MET A 52 10.09 5.63 0.17
C MET A 52 9.89 6.73 1.22
N SER A 53 8.87 7.56 1.06
CA SER A 53 8.57 8.66 1.98
C SER A 53 8.26 8.19 3.40
N ARG A 54 7.60 7.04 3.56
CA ARG A 54 7.34 6.45 4.89
C ARG A 54 8.62 5.95 5.55
N PHE A 55 9.49 5.28 4.81
CA PHE A 55 10.77 4.82 5.34
C PHE A 55 11.72 5.99 5.66
N ASP A 56 11.74 7.03 4.82
CA ASP A 56 12.48 8.28 5.08
C ASP A 56 12.00 8.96 6.36
N ARG A 57 10.67 9.07 6.54
CA ARG A 57 10.09 9.66 7.76
C ARG A 57 10.38 8.81 9.01
N ALA A 58 10.36 7.49 8.87
CA ALA A 58 10.55 6.56 9.98
C ALA A 58 12.01 6.46 10.44
N PHE A 59 12.96 6.36 9.51
CA PHE A 59 14.36 6.03 9.83
C PHE A 59 15.37 7.08 9.39
N GLY A 60 14.95 8.04 8.55
CA GLY A 60 15.82 8.94 7.79
C GLY A 60 16.35 8.25 6.53
N PRO A 61 16.77 9.03 5.50
CA PRO A 61 17.21 8.47 4.21
C PRO A 61 18.47 7.59 4.28
N LEU A 62 19.22 7.65 5.39
CA LEU A 62 20.39 6.79 5.65
C LEU A 62 20.08 5.62 6.61
N GLY A 63 18.88 5.59 7.18
CA GLY A 63 18.43 4.58 8.14
C GLY A 63 17.78 3.36 7.50
N TRP A 64 17.55 3.39 6.18
CA TRP A 64 17.00 2.29 5.41
C TRP A 64 17.67 2.21 4.03
N GLN A 65 17.50 1.07 3.36
CA GLN A 65 17.95 0.85 1.98
C GLN A 65 17.09 -0.23 1.32
N ASN A 66 17.13 -0.31 -0.01
CA ASN A 66 16.57 -1.44 -0.73
C ASN A 66 17.60 -2.10 -1.66
N GLN A 67 17.37 -3.38 -1.95
CA GLN A 67 18.12 -4.14 -2.93
C GLN A 67 17.13 -4.80 -3.90
N LEU A 68 17.47 -4.78 -5.19
CA LEU A 68 16.70 -5.43 -6.24
C LEU A 68 17.52 -6.57 -6.81
N LYS A 69 16.87 -7.72 -7.00
CA LYS A 69 17.46 -8.89 -7.65
C LYS A 69 16.51 -9.40 -8.71
N GLU A 70 16.98 -9.53 -9.93
CA GLU A 70 16.27 -10.24 -10.98
C GLU A 70 16.38 -11.75 -10.73
N VAL A 71 15.29 -12.48 -10.95
CA VAL A 71 15.22 -13.93 -10.83
C VAL A 71 14.58 -14.48 -12.10
N SER A 72 15.32 -15.33 -12.82
CA SER A 72 14.76 -16.09 -13.94
C SER A 72 13.87 -17.21 -13.41
N LEU A 73 12.66 -17.33 -13.95
CA LEU A 73 11.70 -18.39 -13.60
C LEU A 73 11.75 -19.59 -14.57
N GLY A 74 12.57 -19.51 -15.62
CA GLY A 74 12.56 -20.44 -16.75
C GLY A 74 11.80 -19.87 -17.95
N ASP A 75 12.00 -20.46 -19.13
CA ASP A 75 11.27 -20.12 -20.38
C ASP A 75 11.27 -18.63 -20.79
N GLY A 76 12.28 -17.87 -20.37
CA GLY A 76 12.40 -16.44 -20.64
C GLY A 76 11.58 -15.54 -19.72
N GLU A 77 10.90 -16.11 -18.71
CA GLU A 77 10.16 -15.36 -17.72
C GLU A 77 11.08 -14.82 -16.61
N VAL A 78 10.82 -13.58 -16.19
CA VAL A 78 11.58 -12.90 -15.14
C VAL A 78 10.66 -12.42 -14.02
N ALA A 79 11.14 -12.56 -12.79
CA ALA A 79 10.59 -11.96 -11.60
C ALA A 79 11.63 -11.06 -10.92
N TRP A 80 11.14 -10.18 -10.07
CA TRP A 80 11.98 -9.29 -9.28
C TRP A 80 11.78 -9.59 -7.79
N LEU A 81 12.88 -9.76 -7.06
CA LEU A 81 12.89 -9.73 -5.61
C LEU A 81 13.33 -8.34 -5.16
N CYS A 82 12.67 -7.84 -4.13
CA CYS A 82 13.09 -6.63 -3.42
C CYS A 82 13.32 -6.96 -1.96
N GLY A 83 14.49 -6.60 -1.45
CA GLY A 83 14.81 -6.57 -0.03
C GLY A 83 14.74 -5.14 0.47
N ILE A 84 14.00 -4.87 1.54
CA ILE A 84 14.08 -3.60 2.25
C ILE A 84 14.78 -3.85 3.58
N GLY A 85 15.89 -3.14 3.79
CA GLY A 85 16.73 -3.20 4.97
C GLY A 85 16.54 -1.96 5.85
N VAL A 86 16.38 -2.15 7.16
CA VAL A 86 16.37 -1.08 8.16
C VAL A 86 17.57 -1.26 9.09
N ARG A 87 18.27 -0.16 9.39
CA ARG A 87 19.42 -0.17 10.29
C ARG A 87 18.97 -0.07 11.74
N THR A 88 19.39 -1.02 12.57
CA THR A 88 19.17 -0.99 14.03
C THR A 88 20.11 0.01 14.71
N GLU A 89 19.84 0.33 15.96
CA GLU A 89 20.70 1.13 16.83
C GLU A 89 22.05 0.44 17.09
N SER A 90 22.09 -0.90 17.08
CA SER A 90 23.35 -1.67 17.09
C SER A 90 24.17 -1.53 15.80
N GLY A 91 23.60 -0.95 14.76
CA GLY A 91 24.22 -0.73 13.45
C GLY A 91 24.04 -1.88 12.46
N GLU A 92 23.32 -2.93 12.85
CA GLU A 92 23.02 -4.09 12.02
C GLU A 92 21.86 -3.81 11.04
N TRP A 93 21.82 -4.57 9.95
CA TRP A 93 20.74 -4.46 8.96
C TRP A 93 19.76 -5.61 9.11
N VAL A 94 18.50 -5.27 9.41
CA VAL A 94 17.39 -6.23 9.36
C VAL A 94 16.72 -6.13 8.01
N TRP A 95 16.63 -7.24 7.29
CA TRP A 95 16.08 -7.30 5.94
C TRP A 95 14.75 -8.06 5.90
N LYS A 96 13.82 -7.57 5.09
CA LYS A 96 12.63 -8.32 4.67
C LYS A 96 12.54 -8.34 3.16
N TRP A 97 12.20 -9.49 2.60
CA TRP A 97 12.27 -9.77 1.16
C TRP A 97 10.94 -10.30 0.64
N ASP A 98 10.47 -9.75 -0.47
CA ASP A 98 9.34 -10.27 -1.23
C ASP A 98 9.60 -10.12 -2.73
N GLY A 99 8.71 -10.65 -3.56
CA GLY A 99 8.87 -10.63 -5.00
C GLY A 99 7.59 -10.37 -5.77
N ALA A 100 7.75 -9.95 -7.02
CA ALA A 100 6.66 -9.83 -7.98
C ALA A 100 7.12 -10.27 -9.37
N GLY A 101 6.24 -10.92 -10.12
CA GLY A 101 6.46 -11.20 -11.54
C GLY A 101 6.43 -9.92 -12.38
N ALA A 102 6.84 -10.05 -13.64
CA ALA A 102 6.67 -9.00 -14.64
C ALA A 102 5.18 -8.57 -14.76
N SER A 103 4.95 -7.29 -15.03
CA SER A 103 3.61 -6.80 -15.38
C SER A 103 3.37 -6.84 -16.89
N ASP A 104 2.13 -7.02 -17.32
CA ASP A 104 1.76 -7.05 -18.76
C ASP A 104 2.08 -5.76 -19.52
N LEU A 105 2.07 -4.59 -18.85
CA LEU A 105 2.22 -3.28 -19.50
C LEU A 105 3.68 -2.79 -19.58
N GLU A 106 4.39 -2.79 -18.45
CA GLU A 106 5.81 -2.44 -18.37
C GLU A 106 6.57 -3.49 -17.53
N PRO A 107 6.91 -4.66 -18.13
CA PRO A 107 7.41 -5.85 -17.43
C PRO A 107 8.40 -5.59 -16.30
N VAL A 108 9.44 -4.81 -16.60
CA VAL A 108 10.53 -4.50 -15.67
C VAL A 108 10.07 -3.55 -14.55
N LYS A 109 9.47 -2.40 -14.90
CA LYS A 109 9.07 -1.38 -13.91
C LYS A 109 7.96 -1.87 -12.99
N GLY A 110 7.00 -2.61 -13.54
CA GLY A 110 5.89 -3.21 -12.80
C GLY A 110 6.38 -4.27 -11.82
N GLY A 111 7.30 -5.14 -12.24
CA GLY A 111 7.92 -6.15 -11.37
C GLY A 111 8.70 -5.52 -10.21
N ILE A 112 9.58 -4.56 -10.51
CA ILE A 112 10.38 -3.84 -9.49
C ILE A 112 9.47 -3.14 -8.45
N SER A 113 8.49 -2.37 -8.93
CA SER A 113 7.59 -1.62 -8.05
C SER A 113 6.67 -2.56 -7.26
N GLY A 114 6.21 -3.65 -7.88
CA GLY A 114 5.44 -4.69 -7.22
C GLY A 114 6.23 -5.34 -6.09
N ALA A 115 7.47 -5.75 -6.35
CA ALA A 115 8.34 -6.38 -5.37
C ALA A 115 8.63 -5.46 -4.18
N MET A 116 8.95 -4.18 -4.43
CA MET A 116 9.22 -3.20 -3.37
C MET A 116 7.99 -3.00 -2.47
N LYS A 117 6.80 -2.84 -3.06
CA LYS A 117 5.56 -2.65 -2.28
C LYS A 117 5.24 -3.88 -1.44
N ARG A 118 5.44 -5.08 -1.96
CA ARG A 118 5.21 -6.33 -1.21
C ARG A 118 6.23 -6.51 -0.08
N ALA A 119 7.50 -6.19 -0.31
CA ALA A 119 8.53 -6.18 0.73
C ALA A 119 8.18 -5.17 1.84
N ALA A 120 7.66 -3.99 1.47
CA ALA A 120 7.17 -2.98 2.42
C ALA A 120 5.98 -3.48 3.25
N THR A 121 5.07 -4.28 2.67
CA THR A 121 3.97 -4.92 3.42
C THR A 121 4.49 -5.80 4.56
N GLN A 122 5.65 -6.46 4.40
CA GLN A 122 6.25 -7.24 5.49
C GLN A 122 6.76 -6.38 6.65
N TRP A 123 7.05 -5.10 6.39
CA TRP A 123 7.35 -4.08 7.41
C TRP A 123 6.09 -3.44 8.01
N GLY A 124 4.91 -3.71 7.45
CA GLY A 124 3.63 -3.18 7.95
C GLY A 124 3.00 -2.11 7.06
N VAL A 125 3.76 -1.55 6.11
CA VAL A 125 3.29 -0.49 5.23
C VAL A 125 2.12 -0.98 4.38
N GLY A 126 0.99 -0.28 4.45
CA GLY A 126 -0.18 -0.54 3.61
C GLY A 126 -0.90 -1.87 3.85
N ARG A 127 -0.64 -2.58 4.95
CA ARG A 127 -1.40 -3.80 5.32
C ARG A 127 -2.90 -3.55 5.45
N GLU A 128 -3.28 -2.36 5.88
CA GLU A 128 -4.68 -1.98 6.03
C GLU A 128 -5.46 -1.99 4.71
N LEU A 129 -4.79 -1.84 3.55
CA LEU A 129 -5.44 -1.85 2.24
C LEU A 129 -6.18 -3.16 1.96
N TYR A 130 -5.76 -4.27 2.55
CA TYR A 130 -6.44 -5.56 2.44
C TYR A 130 -7.77 -5.60 3.21
N ASN A 131 -7.99 -4.65 4.12
CA ASN A 131 -9.22 -4.50 4.90
C ASN A 131 -10.14 -3.42 4.33
N TYR A 132 -9.76 -2.78 3.21
CA TYR A 132 -10.61 -1.77 2.58
C TYR A 132 -11.87 -2.42 1.99
N PRO A 133 -13.00 -1.69 1.98
CA PRO A 133 -14.21 -2.16 1.32
C PRO A 133 -13.97 -2.38 -0.17
N ARG A 134 -14.64 -3.38 -0.74
CA ARG A 134 -14.64 -3.58 -2.19
C ARG A 134 -15.47 -2.48 -2.84
N VAL A 135 -14.87 -1.71 -3.74
CA VAL A 135 -15.56 -0.60 -4.42
C VAL A 135 -15.90 -1.01 -5.84
N PHE A 136 -17.19 -0.88 -6.18
CA PHE A 136 -17.72 -1.09 -7.52
C PHE A 136 -18.27 0.21 -8.09
N ILE A 137 -18.09 0.41 -9.38
CA ILE A 137 -18.65 1.52 -10.15
C ILE A 137 -19.63 0.92 -11.16
N SER A 138 -20.82 1.49 -11.27
CA SER A 138 -21.76 1.13 -12.32
C SER A 138 -21.22 1.49 -13.71
N GLY A 139 -21.33 0.57 -14.66
CA GLY A 139 -20.74 0.68 -15.99
C GLY A 139 -19.33 0.07 -16.06
N GLU A 140 -18.79 -0.01 -17.28
CA GLU A 140 -17.41 -0.43 -17.53
C GLU A 140 -16.56 0.78 -17.87
N HIS A 141 -15.49 0.98 -17.10
CA HIS A 141 -14.64 2.16 -17.16
C HIS A 141 -13.19 1.78 -17.42
N LYS A 142 -12.53 2.54 -18.29
CA LYS A 142 -11.09 2.39 -18.53
C LYS A 142 -10.25 3.02 -17.40
N TYR A 143 -10.76 4.10 -16.81
CA TYR A 143 -10.13 4.85 -15.72
C TYR A 143 -11.13 5.06 -14.59
N VAL A 144 -10.66 5.29 -13.38
CA VAL A 144 -11.54 5.64 -12.25
C VAL A 144 -12.10 7.04 -12.48
N PRO A 145 -13.44 7.25 -12.53
CA PRO A 145 -14.03 8.57 -12.67
C PRO A 145 -13.59 9.52 -11.55
N PHE A 146 -13.40 10.80 -11.89
CA PHE A 146 -12.89 11.80 -10.94
C PHE A 146 -13.79 11.98 -9.71
N GLU A 147 -15.11 12.03 -9.90
CA GLU A 147 -16.05 12.17 -8.77
C GLU A 147 -16.03 10.95 -7.83
N VAL A 148 -15.75 9.76 -8.37
CA VAL A 148 -15.54 8.56 -7.55
C VAL A 148 -14.26 8.69 -6.72
N LEU A 149 -13.16 9.20 -7.28
CA LEU A 149 -11.93 9.45 -6.53
C LEU A 149 -12.18 10.43 -5.38
N LYS A 150 -12.83 11.57 -5.67
CA LYS A 150 -13.20 12.58 -4.67
C LYS A 150 -14.07 12.00 -3.55
N ARG A 151 -15.04 11.14 -3.90
CA ARG A 151 -15.89 10.45 -2.92
C ARG A 151 -15.09 9.53 -1.98
N LEU A 152 -13.97 8.98 -2.44
CA LEU A 152 -13.14 8.03 -1.69
C LEU A 152 -12.05 8.70 -0.86
N GLU A 153 -11.76 10.00 -1.02
CA GLU A 153 -10.76 10.75 -0.25
C GLU A 153 -11.00 10.68 1.27
N GLY A 154 -12.26 10.63 1.71
CA GLY A 154 -12.60 10.50 3.13
C GLY A 154 -12.48 9.08 3.71
N LEU A 155 -12.29 8.07 2.86
CA LEU A 155 -12.28 6.67 3.28
C LEU A 155 -11.10 6.31 4.21
N PRO A 156 -9.85 6.73 3.92
CA PRO A 156 -8.72 6.44 4.80
C PRO A 156 -8.90 7.02 6.20
N ALA A 157 -9.38 8.27 6.30
CA ALA A 157 -9.69 8.91 7.59
C ALA A 157 -10.80 8.17 8.36
N ALA A 158 -11.82 7.66 7.67
CA ALA A 158 -12.87 6.87 8.29
C ALA A 158 -12.35 5.53 8.84
N ILE A 159 -11.46 4.85 8.10
CA ILE A 159 -10.80 3.60 8.51
C ILE A 159 -9.90 3.84 9.72
N ALA A 160 -9.06 4.88 9.65
CA ALA A 160 -8.17 5.29 10.74
C ALA A 160 -8.93 5.58 12.04
N ALA A 161 -10.13 6.17 11.93
CA ALA A 161 -11.01 6.44 13.08
C ALA A 161 -11.80 5.20 13.57
N GLY A 162 -11.55 4.01 13.02
CA GLY A 162 -12.23 2.77 13.41
C GLY A 162 -13.72 2.74 13.07
N ARG A 163 -14.17 3.54 12.10
CA ARG A 163 -15.58 3.56 11.71
C ARG A 163 -15.96 2.24 11.06
N ARG A 164 -17.12 1.69 11.43
CA ARG A 164 -17.67 0.51 10.77
C ARG A 164 -18.09 0.88 9.35
N LEU A 165 -17.39 0.33 8.37
CA LEU A 165 -17.68 0.52 6.95
C LEU A 165 -18.44 -0.69 6.39
N PRO A 166 -19.24 -0.50 5.33
CA PRO A 166 -19.81 -1.62 4.61
C PRO A 166 -18.70 -2.46 3.96
N GLU A 167 -18.91 -3.76 3.80
CA GLU A 167 -17.95 -4.63 3.09
C GLU A 167 -17.81 -4.27 1.60
N VAL A 168 -18.89 -3.71 1.04
CA VAL A 168 -18.99 -3.33 -0.37
C VAL A 168 -19.57 -1.93 -0.49
N ILE A 169 -18.92 -1.09 -1.28
CA ILE A 169 -19.40 0.23 -1.71
C ILE A 169 -19.73 0.14 -3.20
N THR A 170 -20.90 0.63 -3.61
CA THR A 170 -21.28 0.69 -5.03
C THR A 170 -21.65 2.12 -5.38
N LEU A 171 -20.93 2.68 -6.35
CA LEU A 171 -21.03 4.07 -6.76
C LEU A 171 -21.50 4.17 -8.22
N ALA A 172 -22.24 5.22 -8.53
CA ALA A 172 -22.43 5.66 -9.90
C ALA A 172 -21.17 6.41 -10.37
N PRO A 173 -20.98 6.60 -11.70
CA PRO A 173 -19.81 7.32 -12.21
C PRO A 173 -19.67 8.77 -11.71
N ASP A 174 -20.78 9.36 -11.25
CA ASP A 174 -20.83 10.70 -10.63
C ASP A 174 -20.48 10.69 -9.13
N GLY A 175 -20.05 9.55 -8.57
CA GLY A 175 -19.67 9.41 -7.17
C GLY A 175 -20.84 9.25 -6.19
N SER A 176 -22.09 9.23 -6.67
CA SER A 176 -23.27 9.01 -5.82
C SER A 176 -23.44 7.52 -5.43
N ASP A 177 -24.03 7.27 -4.26
CA ASP A 177 -24.32 5.91 -3.81
C ASP A 177 -25.42 5.28 -4.67
N VAL A 178 -25.15 4.09 -5.23
CA VAL A 178 -26.18 3.30 -5.91
C VAL A 178 -26.98 2.58 -4.82
N ARG A 179 -28.17 3.09 -4.50
CA ARG A 179 -29.09 2.39 -3.61
C ARG A 179 -29.40 1.02 -4.22
N ARG A 180 -29.21 -0.06 -3.45
CA ARG A 180 -29.84 -1.34 -3.80
C ARG A 180 -31.35 -1.07 -3.83
N ALA A 181 -32.01 -1.37 -4.93
CA ALA A 181 -33.45 -1.50 -4.92
C ALA A 181 -33.81 -2.50 -3.80
N ALA A 182 -34.69 -2.07 -2.90
CA ALA A 182 -35.20 -2.90 -1.81
C ALA A 182 -35.96 -4.11 -2.38
#